data_AF-J9E2G5-F1
#
_entry.id   AF-J9E2G5-F1
#
_cell.length_a   1.000
_cell.length_b   1.000
_cell.length_c   1.000
_cell.angle_alpha   90.00
_cell.angle_beta   90.00
_cell.angle_gamma   90.00
#
_symmetry.space_group_name_H-M   'P 1'
#
loop_
_entity.id
_entity.type
_entity.pdbx_description
1 polymer ?
#
loop_
_entity_poly.entity_id
_entity_poly.type
_entity_poly.pdbx_seq_one_letter_code
_entity_poly.pdbx_strand_id
1 'polypeptide(L)'
;MKINSGASNDTALTIPNKTKVLAITGRVLTVLGGARTWKLGVAGSEDRYGNQIGYQKDSTVIGVSSSPVTYYADTPVKLTPTSGQFSSGKIRLKIYAMKFALPEADPD
;
A
#
# COMPACT_ATOMS: atom_id res chain seq x y z
N MET A 1 6.56 5.66 -7.15
CA MET A 1 7.38 4.45 -7.35
C MET A 1 7.08 3.80 -8.68
N LYS A 2 8.09 3.15 -9.27
CA LYS A 2 7.96 2.33 -10.50
C LYS A 2 7.43 0.94 -10.14
N ILE A 3 6.61 0.36 -11.00
CA ILE A 3 6.11 -1.01 -10.90
C ILE A 3 7.02 -1.92 -11.72
N ASN A 4 7.49 -2.99 -11.10
CA ASN A 4 8.25 -4.07 -11.71
C ASN A 4 7.29 -5.08 -12.35
N SER A 5 7.78 -5.76 -13.38
CA SER A 5 7.05 -6.89 -13.97
C SER A 5 6.90 -8.00 -12.94
N GLY A 6 5.72 -8.59 -12.84
CA GLY A 6 5.47 -9.73 -11.95
C GLY A 6 4.10 -9.77 -11.28
N ALA A 7 3.93 -10.80 -10.45
CA ALA A 7 2.65 -11.21 -9.88
C ALA A 7 2.26 -10.36 -8.67
N SER A 8 3.21 -9.60 -8.14
CA SER A 8 3.00 -8.61 -7.11
C SER A 8 4.19 -7.66 -7.07
N ASN A 9 4.02 -6.54 -6.41
CA ASN A 9 5.08 -5.58 -6.12
C ASN A 9 5.03 -5.26 -4.63
N ASP A 10 5.97 -5.80 -3.86
CA ASP A 10 6.25 -5.28 -2.53
C ASP A 10 7.03 -3.98 -2.68
N THR A 11 6.56 -2.93 -2.04
CA THR A 11 7.02 -1.57 -2.30
C THR A 11 8.01 -1.12 -1.24
N ALA A 12 8.86 -0.14 -1.59
CA ALA A 12 9.70 0.53 -0.62
C ALA A 12 8.92 1.45 0.35
N LEU A 13 7.62 1.66 0.13
CA LEU A 13 6.76 2.36 1.09
C LEU A 13 6.35 1.37 2.18
N THR A 14 7.09 1.41 3.28
CA THR A 14 6.91 0.50 4.42
C THR A 14 6.05 1.13 5.50
N ILE A 15 5.07 0.38 6.00
CA ILE A 15 4.38 0.69 7.25
C ILE A 15 5.35 0.36 8.39
N PRO A 16 5.78 1.34 9.21
CA PRO A 16 6.72 1.06 10.29
C PRO A 16 6.12 0.13 11.35
N ASN A 17 6.97 -0.54 12.11
CA ASN A 17 6.55 -1.30 13.29
C ASN A 17 5.77 -0.42 14.28
N LYS A 18 4.94 -1.07 15.11
CA LYS A 18 4.12 -0.45 16.15
C LYS A 18 3.30 0.75 15.66
N THR A 19 2.75 0.62 14.45
CA THR A 19 1.99 1.67 13.78
C THR A 19 0.54 1.24 13.58
N LYS A 20 -0.41 2.13 13.86
CA LYS A 20 -1.84 1.92 13.60
C LYS A 20 -2.24 2.67 12.33
N VAL A 21 -2.53 1.93 11.26
CA VAL A 21 -2.90 2.48 9.94
C VAL A 21 -4.39 2.79 9.90
N LEU A 22 -4.72 3.99 9.42
CA LEU A 22 -6.09 4.47 9.23
C LEU A 22 -6.52 4.30 7.77
N ALA A 23 -5.64 4.68 6.85
CA ALA A 23 -5.87 4.56 5.41
C ALA A 23 -4.56 4.49 4.63
N ILE A 24 -4.61 3.89 3.45
CA ILE A 24 -3.58 4.03 2.41
C ILE A 24 -4.26 4.56 1.16
N THR A 25 -3.80 5.71 0.67
CA THR A 25 -4.33 6.31 -0.55
C THR A 25 -3.36 6.13 -1.70
N GLY A 26 -3.89 6.10 -2.92
CA GLY A 26 -3.07 5.92 -4.12
C GLY A 26 -3.59 6.67 -5.34
N ARG A 27 -2.67 6.99 -6.25
CA ARG A 27 -2.94 7.49 -7.60
C ARG A 27 -1.99 6.84 -8.60
N VAL A 28 -2.55 6.26 -9.65
CA VAL A 28 -1.79 5.76 -10.81
C VAL A 28 -1.25 6.95 -11.60
N LEU A 29 0.08 7.04 -11.74
CA LEU A 29 0.75 8.15 -12.43
C LEU A 29 0.97 7.85 -13.92
N THR A 30 1.19 6.59 -14.26
CA THR A 30 1.21 6.07 -15.63
C THR A 30 0.50 4.73 -15.64
N VAL A 31 -0.13 4.35 -16.75
CA VAL A 31 -0.89 3.09 -16.89
C VAL A 31 -0.10 1.92 -16.31
N LEU A 32 -0.76 1.09 -15.50
CA LEU A 32 -0.20 -0.16 -15.01
C LEU A 32 -0.39 -1.23 -16.09
N GLY A 33 0.67 -1.58 -16.82
CA GLY A 33 0.59 -2.51 -17.93
C GLY A 33 0.35 -3.96 -17.47
N GLY A 34 -0.23 -4.79 -18.34
CA GLY A 34 -0.46 -6.22 -18.11
C GLY A 34 -1.77 -6.55 -17.38
N ALA A 35 -2.09 -5.83 -16.30
CA ALA A 35 -3.31 -6.01 -15.54
C ALA A 35 -4.32 -4.86 -15.73
N ARG A 36 -5.62 -5.17 -15.76
CA ARG A 36 -6.69 -4.16 -15.88
C ARG A 36 -7.23 -3.66 -14.53
N THR A 37 -7.08 -4.43 -13.47
CA THR A 37 -7.34 -3.94 -12.11
C THR A 37 -6.29 -4.49 -11.15
N TRP A 38 -6.21 -3.90 -9.96
CA TRP A 38 -5.25 -4.29 -8.94
C TRP A 38 -5.81 -4.16 -7.52
N LYS A 39 -5.10 -4.76 -6.57
CA LYS A 39 -5.37 -4.80 -5.14
C LYS A 39 -4.31 -4.03 -4.38
N LEU A 40 -4.71 -3.35 -3.31
CA LEU A 40 -3.82 -2.65 -2.40
C LEU A 40 -3.88 -3.31 -1.02
N GLY A 41 -2.72 -3.73 -0.52
CA GLY A 41 -2.66 -4.48 0.73
C GLY A 41 -1.26 -4.64 1.27
N VAL A 42 -1.04 -5.76 1.93
CA VAL A 42 0.23 -6.21 2.52
C VAL A 42 0.35 -7.72 2.32
N ALA A 43 1.53 -8.29 2.60
CA ALA A 43 1.69 -9.74 2.63
C ALA A 43 0.65 -10.39 3.57
N GLY A 44 -0.02 -11.45 3.11
CA GLY A 44 -1.09 -12.14 3.85
C GLY A 44 -2.46 -11.43 3.86
N SER A 45 -2.58 -10.22 3.31
CA SER A 45 -3.87 -9.52 3.16
C SER A 45 -3.80 -8.52 2.00
N GLU A 46 -3.81 -9.05 0.79
CA GLU A 46 -3.47 -8.32 -0.44
C GLU A 46 -4.47 -7.25 -0.86
N ASP A 47 -5.72 -7.34 -0.41
CA ASP A 47 -6.82 -6.44 -0.76
C ASP A 47 -7.34 -5.62 0.44
N ARG A 48 -6.62 -5.66 1.57
CA ARG A 48 -7.02 -5.02 2.83
C ARG A 48 -7.40 -3.53 2.67
N TYR A 49 -6.75 -2.83 1.75
CA TYR A 49 -6.96 -1.40 1.50
C TYR A 49 -7.58 -1.13 0.13
N GLY A 50 -8.11 -2.15 -0.54
CA GLY A 50 -8.85 -1.97 -1.79
C GLY A 50 -8.63 -3.13 -2.77
N ASN A 51 -9.67 -3.38 -3.56
CA ASN A 51 -9.72 -4.38 -4.61
C ASN A 51 -10.33 -3.75 -5.87
N GLN A 52 -10.11 -4.36 -7.02
CA GLN A 52 -10.65 -3.91 -8.33
C GLN A 52 -10.31 -2.45 -8.65
N ILE A 53 -9.15 -1.97 -8.21
CA ILE A 53 -8.72 -0.59 -8.42
C ILE A 53 -8.31 -0.42 -9.89
N GLY A 54 -8.71 0.70 -10.51
CA GLY A 54 -8.40 1.01 -11.90
C GLY A 54 -6.88 1.11 -12.18
N TYR A 55 -6.47 0.61 -13.34
CA TYR A 55 -5.09 0.59 -13.83
C TYR A 55 -4.70 1.80 -14.69
N GLN A 56 -5.66 2.59 -15.15
CA GLN A 56 -5.42 3.72 -16.04
C GLN A 56 -4.79 4.89 -15.28
N LYS A 57 -4.09 5.78 -16.00
CA LYS A 57 -3.57 7.03 -15.45
C LYS A 57 -4.70 7.78 -14.72
N ASP A 58 -4.35 8.33 -13.56
CA ASP A 58 -5.25 9.07 -12.66
C ASP A 58 -6.36 8.24 -12.01
N SER A 59 -6.38 6.91 -12.16
CA SER A 59 -7.15 6.04 -11.27
C SER A 59 -6.67 6.22 -9.83
N THR A 60 -7.61 6.37 -8.90
CA THR A 60 -7.34 6.62 -7.48
C THR A 60 -7.94 5.56 -6.57
N VAL A 61 -7.38 5.46 -5.37
CA VAL A 61 -7.96 4.68 -4.27
C VAL A 61 -7.87 5.45 -2.96
N ILE A 62 -8.94 5.41 -2.18
CA ILE A 62 -8.96 5.80 -0.77
C ILE A 62 -9.16 4.52 0.03
N GLY A 63 -8.05 3.87 0.37
CA GLY A 63 -8.04 2.56 1.00
C GLY A 63 -8.21 2.65 2.50
N VAL A 64 -9.44 2.74 2.95
CA VAL A 64 -9.81 2.64 4.37
C VAL A 64 -10.04 1.17 4.75
N SER A 65 -9.90 0.87 6.02
CA SER A 65 -10.31 -0.43 6.61
C SER A 65 -11.47 -0.21 7.57
N SER A 66 -12.29 -1.23 7.80
CA SER A 66 -13.45 -1.15 8.71
C SER A 66 -13.04 -0.75 10.14
N SER A 67 -11.83 -1.14 10.55
CA SER A 67 -11.22 -0.73 11.81
C SER A 67 -9.72 -0.46 11.62
N PRO A 68 -9.14 0.57 12.26
CA PRO A 68 -7.71 0.84 12.17
C PRO A 68 -6.82 -0.36 12.50
N VAL A 69 -5.91 -0.70 11.59
CA VAL A 69 -5.11 -1.92 11.66
C VAL A 69 -3.74 -1.65 12.26
N THR A 70 -3.36 -2.43 13.28
CA THR A 70 -2.03 -2.34 13.91
C THR A 70 -1.05 -3.27 13.21
N TYR A 71 0.16 -2.78 12.96
CA TYR A 71 1.29 -3.54 12.45
C TYR A 71 2.39 -3.63 13.51
N TYR A 72 2.89 -4.83 13.77
CA TYR A 72 3.88 -5.11 14.81
C TYR A 72 5.30 -5.35 14.28
N ALA A 73 5.47 -5.35 12.96
CA ALA A 73 6.76 -5.39 12.27
C ALA A 73 6.72 -4.42 11.08
N ASP A 74 7.90 -4.03 10.61
CA ASP A 74 8.03 -3.23 9.39
C ASP A 74 7.41 -4.01 8.22
N THR A 75 6.34 -3.46 7.64
CA THR A 75 5.51 -4.18 6.67
C THR A 75 5.44 -3.40 5.35
N PRO A 76 6.07 -3.90 4.28
CA PRO A 76 5.93 -3.31 2.95
C PRO A 76 4.48 -3.25 2.49
N VAL A 77 4.08 -2.12 1.90
CA VAL A 77 2.82 -2.05 1.16
C VAL A 77 2.96 -2.86 -0.12
N LYS A 78 1.94 -3.65 -0.44
CA LYS A 78 1.93 -4.59 -1.58
C LYS A 78 0.86 -4.18 -2.59
N LEU A 79 1.23 -4.25 -3.87
CA LEU A 79 0.29 -4.20 -4.99
C LEU A 79 0.23 -5.57 -5.65
N THR A 80 -0.97 -6.05 -5.92
CA THR A 80 -1.20 -7.32 -6.61
C THR A 80 -2.15 -7.09 -7.78
N PRO A 81 -1.81 -7.45 -9.04
CA PRO A 81 -2.76 -7.44 -10.14
C PRO A 81 -3.89 -8.42 -9.84
N THR A 82 -5.14 -8.07 -10.18
CA THR A 82 -6.27 -8.99 -9.97
C THR A 82 -6.22 -10.21 -10.90
N SER A 83 -5.53 -10.09 -12.03
CA SER A 83 -5.31 -11.14 -13.02
C SER A 83 -3.96 -10.94 -13.72
N GLY A 84 -3.33 -12.03 -14.15
CA GLY A 84 -2.08 -11.95 -14.91
C GLY A 84 -0.94 -11.36 -14.08
N GLN A 85 -0.17 -10.47 -14.67
CA GLN A 85 1.03 -9.86 -14.08
C GLN A 85 1.05 -8.37 -14.41
N PHE A 86 1.70 -7.56 -13.58
CA PHE A 86 2.11 -6.23 -14.04
C PHE A 86 3.26 -6.38 -15.06
N SER A 87 3.36 -5.44 -15.99
CA SER A 87 4.49 -5.35 -16.93
C SER A 87 5.20 -4.00 -16.90
N SER A 88 4.50 -2.95 -16.46
CA SER A 88 5.03 -1.58 -16.36
C SER A 88 4.11 -0.72 -15.49
N GLY A 89 4.55 0.50 -15.21
CA GLY A 89 3.70 1.51 -14.58
C GLY A 89 4.42 2.31 -13.51
N LYS A 90 3.74 3.36 -13.04
CA LYS A 90 4.18 4.19 -11.93
C LYS A 90 2.97 4.57 -11.10
N ILE A 91 3.12 4.52 -9.78
CA ILE A 91 2.08 4.87 -8.83
C ILE A 91 2.66 5.76 -7.73
N ARG A 92 1.81 6.60 -7.13
CA ARG A 92 2.10 7.30 -5.88
C ARG A 92 1.15 6.80 -4.80
N LEU A 93 1.71 6.42 -3.66
CA LEU A 93 0.96 6.02 -2.48
C LEU A 93 1.28 6.94 -1.30
N LYS A 94 0.38 7.00 -0.33
CA LYS A 94 0.58 7.68 0.96
C LYS A 94 -0.11 6.88 2.06
N ILE A 95 0.59 6.69 3.17
CA ILE A 95 0.07 6.07 4.39
C ILE A 95 -0.44 7.18 5.32
N TYR A 96 -1.65 7.01 5.84
CA TYR A 96 -2.22 7.78 6.93
C TYR A 96 -2.29 6.88 8.15
N ALA A 97 -1.50 7.19 9.17
CA ALA A 97 -1.34 6.33 10.34
C ALA A 97 -1.00 7.13 11.59
N MET A 98 -1.19 6.50 12.74
CA MET A 98 -0.75 6.96 14.05
C MET A 98 0.44 6.11 14.50
N LYS A 99 1.50 6.78 14.95
CA LYS A 99 2.65 6.17 15.61
C LYS A 99 2.84 6.84 16.96
N PHE A 100 3.12 6.03 17.97
CA PHE A 100 3.28 6.51 19.34
C PHE A 100 4.76 6.53 19.70
N ALA A 101 5.16 7.53 20.46
CA ALA A 101 6.51 7.65 21.00
C ALA A 101 6.55 7.12 22.44
N LEU A 102 7.75 6.76 22.89
CA LEU A 102 7.99 6.56 24.31
C LEU A 102 7.88 7.92 25.03
N PRO A 103 7.58 7.93 26.34
CA PRO A 103 7.80 9.11 27.15
C PRO A 103 9.29 9.50 27.13
N GLU A 104 9.58 10.74 27.51
CA GLU A 104 10.95 11.19 27.76
C GLU A 104 11.60 10.37 28.88
N ALA A 105 12.92 10.22 28.81
CA ALA A 105 13.67 9.64 29.91
C ALA A 105 13.74 10.64 31.07
N ASP A 106 13.78 10.15 32.31
CA ASP A 106 14.05 11.00 33.46
C ASP A 106 15.42 11.68 33.30
N PRO A 107 15.57 12.97 33.66
CA PRO A 107 16.89 13.59 33.70
C PRO A 107 17.72 12.91 34.80
N ASP A 108 18.96 12.54 34.46
CA ASP A 108 19.94 11.99 35.43
C ASP A 108 20.17 12.92 36.64
#